data_AF-A0A926HP74-F1
#
_entry.id   AF-A0A926HP74-F1
#
_cell.length_a   1.000
_cell.length_b   1.000
_cell.length_c   1.000
_cell.angle_alpha   90.00
_cell.angle_beta   90.00
_cell.angle_gamma   90.00
#
_symmetry.space_group_name_H-M   'P 1'
#
loop_
_entity.id
_entity.type
_entity.pdbx_description
1 polymer ?
#
loop_
_entity_poly.entity_id
_entity_poly.type
_entity_poly.pdbx_seq_one_letter_code
_entity_poly.pdbx_strand_id
1 'polypeptide(L)' 'MTVRYDKLWILLIKNKMKKGELAKAAHLSSHTMTQLNNNRLVSMSVMLRLC' A
#
# COMPACT_ATOMS: atom_id res chain seq x y z
N MET A 1 7.61 -17.66 1.12
CA MET A 1 6.53 -16.80 1.65
C MET A 1 6.11 -15.85 0.55
N THR A 2 4.82 -15.80 0.20
CA THR A 2 4.31 -14.90 -0.84
C THR A 2 3.64 -13.71 -0.19
N VAL A 3 4.19 -12.51 -0.38
CA VAL A 3 3.56 -11.28 0.11
C VAL A 3 2.37 -10.97 -0.77
N ARG A 4 1.26 -10.57 -0.17
CA ARG A 4 0.05 -10.16 -0.88
C ARG A 4 -0.60 -9.00 -0.17
N TYR A 5 -0.94 -7.96 -0.94
CA TYR A 5 -1.60 -6.76 -0.43
C TYR A 5 -3.10 -6.73 -0.76
N ASP A 6 -3.71 -7.84 -1.18
CA ASP A 6 -5.14 -7.90 -1.52
C ASP A 6 -6.04 -7.40 -0.38
N LYS A 7 -5.70 -7.78 0.86
CA LYS A 7 -6.42 -7.31 2.06
C LYS A 7 -6.33 -5.80 2.24
N LEU A 8 -5.18 -5.19 1.95
CA LEU A 8 -5.00 -3.74 2.00
C LEU A 8 -5.93 -3.07 0.98
N TRP A 9 -6.04 -3.60 -0.24
CA TRP A 9 -6.92 -3.05 -1.27
C TRP A 9 -8.40 -3.20 -0.95
N ILE A 10 -8.80 -4.33 -0.35
CA ILE A 10 -10.18 -4.54 0.12
C ILE A 10 -10.52 -3.52 1.23
N LEU A 11 -9.62 -3.30 2.18
CA LEU A 11 -9.80 -2.29 3.24
C LEU A 11 -9.90 -0.88 2.66
N LEU A 12 -9.08 -0.57 1.66
CA LEU A 12 -9.06 0.71 0.98
C LEU A 12 -10.40 1.00 0.27
N ILE A 13 -10.98 -0.01 -0.38
CA ILE A 13 -12.32 0.07 -0.98
C ILE A 13 -13.39 0.25 0.10
N LYS A 14 -13.32 -0.51 1.19
CA LYS A 14 -14.25 -0.40 2.33
C LYS A 14 -14.25 1.02 2.93
N ASN A 15 -13.09 1.66 2.95
CA ASN A 15 -12.92 3.04 3.42
C ASN A 15 -13.20 4.11 2.35
N LYS A 16 -13.72 3.75 1.17
CA LYS A 16 -13.99 4.66 0.03
C LYS A 16 -12.77 5.50 -0.38
N MET A 17 -11.57 4.96 -0.16
CA MET A 17 -10.31 5.65 -0.44
C MET A 17 -9.73 5.16 -1.77
N LYS A 18 -9.08 6.04 -2.54
CA LYS A 18 -8.40 5.66 -3.80
C LYS A 18 -6.94 5.34 -3.51
N LYS A 19 -6.29 4.50 -4.35
CA LYS A 19 -4.86 4.16 -4.18
C LYS A 19 -3.96 5.39 -4.17
N GLY A 20 -4.28 6.40 -5.00
CA GLY A 20 -3.54 7.67 -5.01
C GLY A 20 -3.72 8.47 -3.72
N GLU A 21 -4.88 8.39 -3.07
CA GLU A 21 -5.10 9.03 -1.77
C GLU A 21 -4.32 8.29 -0.67
N LEU A 22 -4.24 6.95 -0.73
CA LEU A 22 -3.36 6.20 0.19
C LEU A 22 -1.89 6.60 -0.01
N ALA A 23 -1.43 6.75 -1.27
CA ALA A 23 -0.07 7.19 -1.53
C ALA A 23 0.21 8.54 -0.86
N LYS A 24 -0.71 9.49 -0.95
CA LYS A 24 -0.59 10.81 -0.33
C LYS A 24 -0.61 10.72 1.20
N ALA A 25 -1.59 10.02 1.76
CA ALA A 25 -1.77 9.90 3.21
C ALA A 25 -0.59 9.20 3.90
N ALA A 26 -0.05 8.15 3.28
CA ALA A 26 1.10 7.41 3.80
C ALA A 26 2.45 7.94 3.28
N HIS A 27 2.47 9.10 2.60
CA HIS A 27 3.66 9.72 2.02
C HIS A 27 4.53 8.71 1.22
N LEU A 28 3.88 7.93 0.37
CA LEU A 28 4.51 6.90 -0.46
C LEU A 28 4.96 7.47 -1.79
N SER A 29 6.17 7.09 -2.20
CA SER A 29 6.65 7.37 -3.55
C SER A 29 5.92 6.49 -4.59
N SER A 30 5.89 6.95 -5.84
CA SER A 30 5.36 6.17 -6.96
C SER A 30 6.02 4.80 -7.09
N HIS A 31 7.33 4.72 -6.82
CA HIS A 31 8.07 3.45 -6.81
C HIS A 31 7.52 2.47 -5.76
N THR A 32 7.30 2.95 -4.54
CA THR A 32 6.75 2.13 -3.45
C THR A 32 5.33 1.66 -3.77
N MET A 33 4.51 2.54 -4.35
CA MET A 33 3.16 2.19 -4.78
C MET A 33 3.17 1.10 -5.87
N THR A 34 4.11 1.16 -6.81
CA THR A 34 4.32 0.10 -7.81
C THR A 34 4.77 -1.22 -7.18
N GLN A 35 5.60 -1.19 -6.13
CA GLN A 35 5.96 -2.40 -5.39
C GLN A 35 4.76 -3.03 -4.69
N LEU A 36 3.92 -2.23 -4.01
CA LEU A 36 2.68 -2.69 -3.39
C LEU A 36 1.71 -3.29 -4.41
N ASN A 37 1.53 -2.64 -5.57
CA ASN A 37 0.66 -3.15 -6.63
C ASN A 37 1.14 -4.48 -7.22
N ASN A 38 2.45 -4.70 -7.26
CA ASN A 38 3.07 -5.91 -7.80
C ASN A 38 3.38 -6.96 -6.72
N ASN A 39 2.82 -6.83 -5.51
CA ASN A 39 3.03 -7.78 -4.41
C ASN A 39 4.52 -8.01 -4.06
N ARG A 40 5.35 -6.97 -4.24
CA ARG A 40 6.77 -7.00 -3.90
C ARG A 40 6.99 -6.68 -2.42
N LEU A 41 8.11 -7.13 -1.88
CA LEU A 41 8.57 -6.73 -0.55
C LEU A 41 8.82 -5.21 -0.52
N VAL A 42 8.37 -4.57 0.56
CA VAL A 42 8.64 -3.17 0.87
C VAL A 42 9.37 -3.08 2.21
N SER A 43 10.01 -1.95 2.49
CA SER A 43 10.71 -1.75 3.76
C SER A 43 9.73 -1.70 4.94
N MET A 44 10.23 -2.04 6.13
CA MET A 44 9.46 -1.89 7.38
C MET A 44 8.95 -0.45 7.60
N SER A 45 9.72 0.56 7.17
CA SER A 45 9.30 1.95 7.24
C SER A 45 8.03 2.25 6.43
N VAL A 46 7.81 1.56 5.30
CA VAL A 46 6.58 1.68 4.51
C VAL A 46 5.41 1.03 5.22
N MET A 47 5.63 -0.15 5.81
CA MET A 47 4.60 -0.85 6.57
C MET A 47 4.12 -0.02 7.77
N LEU A 48 5.04 0.60 8.50
CA LEU A 48 4.71 1.49 9.64
C LEU A 48 3.88 2.71 9.23
N ARG A 49 3.98 3.18 7.98
CA ARG A 49 3.14 4.28 7.46
C ARG A 49 1.76 3.84 7.00
N LEU A 50 1.56 2.53 6.80
CA LEU A 50 0.30 1.93 6.35
C LEU A 50 -0.55 1.41 7.52
N CYS A 51 0.05 1.21 8.69
CA CYS A 51 -0.63 0.91 9.95
C CYS A 51 -1.38 2.14 10.47
#